data_AF-A0A536NHJ3-F1
#
_entry.id   AF-A0A536NHJ3-F1
#
_cell.length_a   1.000
_cell.length_b   1.000
_cell.length_c   1.000
_cell.angle_alpha   90.00
_cell.angle_beta   90.00
_cell.angle_gamma   90.00
#
_symmetry.space_group_name_H-M   'P 1'
#
loop_
_entity.id
_entity.type
_entity.pdbx_description
1 polymer ?
#
loop_
_entity_poly.entity_id
_entity_poly.type
_entity_poly.pdbx_seq_one_letter_code
_entity_poly.pdbx_strand_id
1 'polypeptide(L)'
;MPSRQRLQARQAWPARPSCRAASRPAQASSSRPIPWIRARPGRRGSACTIGRMAVPGRVEAARLLLSLDPPPWLLRHSRAVGEVAAWLARRIAERGIAVQRHLVESAALLHDLDKAIPRGDAARALPHGDGSGAWLSAHGYPELARPVASHPVTRLVDGERYRRWSAFASREERIVAYADKRAGQRLESMAQRFASWERRYPDGWSAEERRLARARAERLEADVCSAAGVRPEDVGRLRWTSAAICAARHGSVRG
;
A
#
# COMPACT_ATOMS: atom_id res chain seq x y z
N MET A 1 5.04 25.02 38.70
CA MET A 1 4.01 24.23 37.96
C MET A 1 3.58 25.02 36.71
N PRO A 2 3.98 24.62 35.50
CA PRO A 2 3.22 25.02 34.31
C PRO A 2 2.85 23.81 33.46
N SER A 3 1.55 23.61 33.31
CA SER A 3 0.91 22.62 32.45
C SER A 3 0.98 23.05 30.98
N ARG A 4 1.74 22.30 30.17
CA ARG A 4 1.77 22.44 28.71
C ARG A 4 0.47 21.87 28.12
N GLN A 5 -0.40 22.74 27.61
CA GLN A 5 -1.47 22.35 26.71
C GLN A 5 -0.87 21.74 25.43
N ARG A 6 -1.15 20.45 25.23
CA ARG A 6 -0.82 19.71 24.01
C ARG A 6 -2.01 19.88 23.05
N LEU A 7 -1.92 20.84 22.14
CA LEU A 7 -2.80 20.92 20.97
C LEU A 7 -2.50 19.72 20.05
N GLN A 8 -3.23 18.63 20.23
CA GLN A 8 -3.29 17.55 19.25
C GLN A 8 -4.18 18.02 18.10
N ALA A 9 -3.58 18.22 16.93
CA ALA A 9 -4.29 18.51 15.69
C ALA A 9 -5.27 17.36 15.39
N ARG A 10 -6.57 17.64 15.56
CA ARG A 10 -7.67 16.78 15.12
C ARG A 10 -7.59 16.67 13.60
N GLN A 11 -7.12 15.54 13.07
CA GLN A 11 -7.26 15.23 11.65
C GLN A 11 -8.71 14.81 11.42
N ALA A 12 -9.48 15.70 10.79
CA ALA A 12 -10.83 15.40 10.32
C ALA A 12 -10.77 14.41 9.15
N TRP A 13 -11.67 13.45 9.15
CA TRP A 13 -11.87 12.52 8.04
C TRP A 13 -12.49 13.27 6.85
N PRO A 14 -12.06 13.03 5.59
CA PRO A 14 -12.66 13.70 4.44
C PRO A 14 -14.12 13.25 4.26
N ALA A 15 -15.01 14.22 4.06
CA ALA A 15 -16.44 14.00 3.91
C ALA A 15 -16.79 13.08 2.72
N ARG A 16 -17.94 12.40 2.84
CA ARG A 16 -18.48 11.38 1.92
C ARG A 16 -18.67 11.94 0.50
N PRO A 17 -18.20 11.27 -0.57
CA PRO A 17 -18.61 11.63 -1.93
C PRO A 17 -20.04 11.12 -2.21
N SER A 18 -20.88 12.03 -2.74
CA SER A 18 -22.24 11.77 -3.23
C SER A 18 -22.18 11.10 -4.61
N CYS A 19 -22.75 9.90 -4.72
CA CYS A 19 -22.93 9.24 -6.02
C CYS A 19 -24.16 9.81 -6.73
N ARG A 20 -23.96 10.60 -7.80
CA ARG A 20 -24.98 10.83 -8.83
C ARG A 20 -24.66 9.95 -10.03
N ALA A 21 -25.61 9.07 -10.37
CA ALA A 21 -25.56 8.22 -11.55
C ALA A 21 -25.87 9.06 -12.81
N ALA A 22 -25.02 8.96 -13.82
CA ALA A 22 -25.30 9.44 -15.17
C ALA A 22 -25.46 8.23 -16.10
N SER A 23 -26.66 8.11 -16.67
CA SER A 23 -27.05 7.08 -17.63
C SER A 23 -26.91 7.62 -19.04
N ARG A 24 -26.35 6.83 -19.98
CA ARG A 24 -26.86 6.56 -21.34
C ARG A 24 -25.87 5.68 -22.14
N PRO A 25 -26.34 4.66 -22.90
CA PRO A 25 -25.48 3.77 -23.67
C PRO A 25 -25.24 4.26 -25.12
N ALA A 26 -24.05 4.00 -25.65
CA ALA A 26 -23.73 4.14 -27.07
C ALA A 26 -23.80 2.77 -27.75
N GLN A 27 -24.40 2.76 -28.93
CA GLN A 27 -24.77 1.58 -29.72
C GLN A 27 -23.57 0.94 -30.42
N ALA A 28 -23.64 -0.39 -30.56
CA ALA A 28 -22.71 -1.21 -31.32
C ALA A 28 -22.97 -1.11 -32.84
N SER A 29 -21.90 -1.10 -33.64
CA SER A 29 -22.01 -1.46 -35.06
C SER A 29 -20.95 -2.50 -35.42
N SER A 30 -21.41 -3.47 -36.20
CA SER A 30 -20.75 -4.69 -36.63
C SER A 30 -19.80 -4.48 -37.80
N SER A 31 -18.73 -5.27 -37.89
CA SER A 31 -18.25 -5.78 -39.19
C SER A 31 -17.37 -7.02 -39.01
N ARG A 32 -17.60 -8.00 -39.89
CA ARG A 32 -17.03 -9.36 -39.98
C ARG A 32 -15.69 -9.37 -40.78
N PRO A 33 -14.95 -10.51 -40.85
CA PRO A 33 -13.47 -10.49 -40.80
C PRO A 33 -12.70 -11.07 -42.02
N ILE A 34 -11.35 -11.12 -41.88
CA ILE A 34 -10.25 -11.89 -42.57
C ILE A 34 -9.95 -11.45 -44.05
N PRO A 35 -8.76 -11.69 -44.69
CA PRO A 35 -7.58 -12.47 -44.26
C PRO A 35 -6.12 -12.05 -44.63
N TRP A 36 -5.19 -12.80 -43.98
CA TRP A 36 -3.75 -13.08 -44.18
C TRP A 36 -2.92 -12.39 -45.28
N ILE A 37 -1.73 -11.87 -44.91
CA ILE A 37 -0.51 -11.91 -45.75
C ILE A 37 0.73 -12.21 -44.87
N ARG A 38 1.48 -13.23 -45.29
CA ARG A 38 2.81 -13.64 -44.82
C ARG A 38 3.86 -12.60 -45.23
N ALA A 39 4.70 -12.13 -44.30
CA ALA A 39 6.04 -11.66 -44.61
C ALA A 39 6.98 -11.71 -43.38
N ARG A 40 8.05 -12.49 -43.48
CA ARG A 40 9.37 -12.26 -42.86
C ARG A 40 10.34 -12.11 -44.06
N PRO A 41 11.49 -11.41 -43.99
CA PRO A 41 12.32 -11.19 -42.80
C PRO A 41 12.93 -9.77 -42.69
N GLY A 42 13.60 -9.48 -41.57
CA GLY A 42 14.47 -8.30 -41.48
C GLY A 42 14.95 -8.03 -40.07
N ARG A 43 16.18 -8.46 -39.77
CA ARG A 43 16.90 -8.02 -38.58
C ARG A 43 17.03 -6.49 -38.62
N ARG A 44 16.35 -5.81 -37.71
CA ARG A 44 16.79 -4.54 -37.16
C ARG A 44 16.78 -4.71 -35.66
N GLY A 45 17.96 -4.59 -35.05
CA GLY A 45 18.09 -4.46 -33.61
C GLY A 45 17.33 -3.21 -33.19
N SER A 46 16.05 -3.39 -32.86
CA SER A 46 15.31 -2.38 -32.15
C SER A 46 15.74 -2.54 -30.71
N ALA A 47 16.74 -1.75 -30.31
CA ALA A 47 17.02 -1.47 -28.92
C ALA A 47 15.76 -0.80 -28.36
N CYS A 48 14.79 -1.61 -27.96
CA CYS A 48 13.66 -1.17 -27.18
C CYS A 48 14.24 -0.76 -25.84
N THR A 49 14.49 0.54 -25.66
CA THR A 49 14.68 1.15 -24.35
C THR A 49 13.36 1.06 -23.61
N ILE A 50 12.97 -0.16 -23.22
CA ILE A 50 11.99 -0.39 -22.18
C ILE A 50 12.66 0.17 -20.94
N GLY A 51 12.27 1.38 -20.54
CA GLY A 51 12.60 1.90 -19.23
C GLY A 51 12.08 0.92 -18.20
N ARG A 52 12.90 -0.05 -17.80
CA ARG A 52 12.70 -0.83 -16.58
C ARG A 52 12.87 0.16 -15.44
N MET A 53 11.79 0.85 -15.10
CA MET A 53 11.77 1.70 -13.92
C MET A 53 11.74 0.75 -12.72
N ALA A 54 12.83 0.76 -11.98
CA ALA A 54 13.12 -0.23 -10.96
C ALA A 54 12.29 0.07 -9.71
N VAL A 55 11.62 -0.96 -9.19
CA VAL A 55 11.18 -0.98 -7.80
C VAL A 55 12.38 -0.63 -6.91
N PRO A 56 12.31 0.43 -6.08
CA PRO A 56 13.47 0.91 -5.35
C PRO A 56 13.91 -0.16 -4.36
N GLY A 57 15.22 -0.28 -4.16
CA GLY A 57 15.78 -1.13 -3.11
C GLY A 57 15.43 -0.59 -1.71
N ARG A 58 15.69 -1.40 -0.67
CA ARG A 58 15.42 -1.02 0.74
C ARG A 58 15.99 0.34 1.14
N VAL A 59 17.22 0.62 0.74
CA VAL A 59 17.92 1.87 1.10
C VAL A 59 17.34 3.05 0.30
N GLU A 60 17.03 2.85 -0.98
CA GLU A 60 16.41 3.88 -1.83
C GLU A 60 15.00 4.23 -1.33
N ALA A 61 14.18 3.23 -1.00
CA ALA A 61 12.88 3.43 -0.39
C ALA A 61 13.01 4.18 0.95
N ALA A 62 14.00 3.83 1.78
CA ALA A 62 14.26 4.57 3.01
C ALA A 62 14.69 6.03 2.75
N ARG A 63 15.50 6.30 1.72
CA ARG A 63 15.85 7.67 1.31
C ARG A 63 14.63 8.47 0.87
N LEU A 64 13.76 7.89 0.05
CA LEU A 64 12.50 8.52 -0.37
C LEU A 64 11.63 8.88 0.83
N LEU A 65 11.42 7.93 1.75
CA LEU A 65 10.65 8.18 2.97
C LEU A 65 11.25 9.33 3.79
N LEU A 66 12.57 9.33 3.99
CA LEU A 66 13.26 10.36 4.78
C LEU A 66 13.29 11.74 4.10
N SER A 67 13.27 11.79 2.75
CA SER A 67 13.28 13.04 1.99
C SER A 67 12.04 13.91 2.25
N LEU A 68 10.96 13.31 2.73
CA LEU A 68 9.71 13.98 3.08
C LEU A 68 9.62 14.40 4.56
N ASP A 69 10.73 14.32 5.30
CA ASP A 69 10.82 14.64 6.73
C ASP A 69 9.66 14.06 7.57
N PRO A 70 9.49 12.72 7.56
CA PRO A 70 8.32 12.08 8.13
C PRO A 70 8.32 12.24 9.65
N PRO A 71 7.18 12.56 10.28
CA PRO A 71 7.12 12.68 11.73
C PRO A 71 7.45 11.34 12.40
N PRO A 72 7.99 11.33 13.64
CA PRO A 72 8.48 10.10 14.27
C PRO A 72 7.46 8.96 14.36
N TRP A 73 6.18 9.27 14.51
CA TRP A 73 5.10 8.27 14.57
C TRP A 73 4.88 7.57 13.22
N LEU A 74 5.02 8.30 12.11
CA LEU A 74 4.89 7.76 10.76
C LEU A 74 6.07 6.85 10.47
N LEU A 75 7.29 7.33 10.76
CA LEU A 75 8.49 6.52 10.59
C LEU A 75 8.42 5.21 11.40
N ARG A 76 7.93 5.23 12.65
CA ARG A 76 7.74 4.01 13.45
C ARG A 76 6.69 3.07 12.84
N HIS A 77 5.58 3.61 12.35
CA HIS A 77 4.53 2.83 11.70
C HIS A 77 5.04 2.16 10.43
N SER A 78 5.57 2.93 9.48
CA SER A 78 6.14 2.44 8.22
C SER A 78 7.19 1.36 8.46
N ARG A 79 8.03 1.50 9.49
CA ARG A 79 8.99 0.46 9.87
C ARG A 79 8.32 -0.83 10.34
N ALA A 80 7.31 -0.72 11.21
CA ALA A 80 6.59 -1.89 11.70
C ALA A 80 5.89 -2.63 10.55
N VAL A 81 5.21 -1.90 9.66
CA VAL A 81 4.54 -2.45 8.47
C VAL A 81 5.54 -3.09 7.52
N GLY A 82 6.64 -2.40 7.18
CA GLY A 82 7.69 -2.91 6.30
C GLY A 82 8.34 -4.21 6.80
N GLU A 83 8.52 -4.37 8.11
CA GLU A 83 9.12 -5.59 8.67
C GLU A 83 8.14 -6.76 8.76
N VAL A 84 6.86 -6.52 9.02
CA VAL A 84 5.80 -7.55 8.95
C VAL A 84 5.63 -8.02 7.50
N ALA A 85 5.53 -7.08 6.56
CA ALA A 85 5.38 -7.38 5.14
C ALA A 85 6.57 -8.20 4.59
N ALA A 86 7.81 -7.81 4.95
CA ALA A 86 9.02 -8.52 4.56
C ALA A 86 9.06 -9.95 5.11
N TRP A 87 8.63 -10.13 6.36
CA TRP A 87 8.57 -11.45 6.98
C TRP A 87 7.56 -12.35 6.26
N LEU A 88 6.35 -11.84 5.99
CA LEU A 88 5.31 -12.56 5.27
C LEU A 88 5.75 -12.93 3.84
N ALA A 89 6.30 -11.97 3.10
CA ALA A 89 6.80 -12.20 1.75
C ALA A 89 7.91 -13.27 1.71
N ARG A 90 8.80 -13.28 2.71
CA ARG A 90 9.81 -14.34 2.85
C ARG A 90 9.15 -15.70 3.09
N ARG A 91 8.22 -15.81 4.04
CA ARG A 91 7.53 -17.07 4.38
C ARG A 91 6.75 -17.64 3.20
N ILE A 92 6.09 -16.77 2.44
CA ILE A 92 5.34 -17.16 1.23
C ILE A 92 6.30 -17.66 0.14
N ALA A 93 7.42 -16.97 -0.09
CA ALA A 93 8.44 -17.38 -1.05
C ALA A 93 9.11 -18.72 -0.66
N GLU A 94 9.37 -18.95 0.63
CA GLU A 94 9.89 -20.23 1.15
C GLU A 94 8.96 -21.42 0.88
N ARG A 95 7.67 -21.15 0.62
CA ARG A 95 6.68 -22.16 0.23
C ARG A 95 6.54 -22.34 -1.28
N GLY A 96 7.46 -21.77 -2.07
CA GLY A 96 7.47 -21.86 -3.52
C GLY A 96 6.42 -20.98 -4.22
N ILE A 97 5.73 -20.10 -3.48
CA ILE A 97 4.78 -19.16 -4.08
C ILE A 97 5.55 -17.92 -4.54
N ALA A 98 5.46 -17.61 -5.84
CA ALA A 98 6.12 -16.46 -6.41
C ALA A 98 5.63 -15.14 -5.79
N VAL A 99 6.57 -14.35 -5.25
CA VAL A 99 6.33 -13.02 -4.68
C VAL A 99 7.50 -12.10 -5.00
N GLN A 100 7.21 -10.91 -5.51
CA GLN A 100 8.20 -9.86 -5.72
C GLN A 100 8.54 -9.20 -4.38
N ARG A 101 9.52 -9.76 -3.66
CA ARG A 101 9.88 -9.32 -2.30
C ARG A 101 10.28 -7.84 -2.22
N HIS A 102 11.05 -7.35 -3.18
CA HIS A 102 11.47 -5.93 -3.20
C HIS A 102 10.25 -4.99 -3.33
N LEU A 103 9.26 -5.39 -4.14
CA LEU A 103 8.03 -4.61 -4.31
C LEU A 103 7.25 -4.54 -3.00
N VAL A 104 7.09 -5.66 -2.31
CA VAL A 104 6.42 -5.72 -1.01
C VAL A 104 7.11 -4.84 0.02
N GLU A 105 8.43 -4.99 0.15
CA GLU A 105 9.21 -4.27 1.16
C GLU A 105 9.17 -2.76 0.96
N SER A 106 9.34 -2.30 -0.28
CA SER A 106 9.32 -0.87 -0.62
C SER A 106 7.92 -0.28 -0.56
N ALA A 107 6.90 -0.99 -1.06
CA ALA A 107 5.51 -0.54 -0.96
C ALA A 107 5.06 -0.46 0.50
N ALA A 108 5.41 -1.43 1.33
CA ALA A 108 5.07 -1.43 2.76
C ALA A 108 5.75 -0.29 3.53
N LEU A 109 7.01 0.04 3.21
CA LEU A 109 7.69 1.18 3.84
C LEU A 109 7.08 2.53 3.40
N LEU A 110 6.60 2.63 2.16
CA LEU A 110 6.13 3.87 1.52
C LEU A 110 4.60 4.00 1.45
N HIS A 111 3.83 3.11 2.07
CA HIS A 111 2.38 3.08 1.88
C HIS A 111 1.66 4.36 2.36
N ASP A 112 2.21 4.99 3.38
CA ASP A 112 1.65 6.15 4.08
C ASP A 112 2.34 7.48 3.69
N LEU A 113 3.00 7.56 2.53
CA LEU A 113 3.71 8.77 2.12
C LEU A 113 2.82 10.03 2.11
N ASP A 114 1.56 9.90 1.76
CA ASP A 114 0.56 10.98 1.77
C ASP A 114 0.42 11.72 3.12
N LYS A 115 0.83 11.10 4.23
CA LYS A 115 0.89 11.74 5.55
C LYS A 115 2.09 12.68 5.72
N ALA A 116 3.10 12.58 4.87
CA ALA A 116 4.31 13.41 4.87
C ALA A 116 4.43 14.35 3.65
N ILE A 117 3.68 14.11 2.58
CA ILE A 117 3.67 14.98 1.38
C ILE A 117 3.39 16.46 1.77
N PRO A 118 4.13 17.45 1.23
CA PRO A 118 3.92 18.88 1.51
C PRO A 118 2.51 19.40 1.18
N ARG A 119 2.06 20.46 1.87
CA ARG A 119 0.68 21.00 1.73
C ARG A 119 0.33 21.52 0.34
N GLY A 120 1.31 21.91 -0.47
CA GLY A 120 1.10 22.44 -1.82
C GLY A 120 1.10 21.39 -2.93
N ASP A 121 1.35 20.12 -2.61
CA ASP A 121 1.38 19.04 -3.61
C ASP A 121 -0.04 18.49 -3.85
N ALA A 122 -0.42 18.38 -5.12
CA ALA A 122 -1.75 17.91 -5.53
C ALA A 122 -2.06 16.48 -5.03
N ALA A 123 -1.05 15.62 -4.89
CA ALA A 123 -1.23 14.26 -4.40
C ALA A 123 -1.75 14.22 -2.96
N ARG A 124 -1.48 15.25 -2.14
CA ARG A 124 -1.97 15.33 -0.76
C ARG A 124 -3.48 15.52 -0.67
N ALA A 125 -4.11 16.07 -1.70
CA ALA A 125 -5.56 16.28 -1.74
C ALA A 125 -6.34 15.00 -2.07
N LEU A 126 -5.65 13.94 -2.52
CA LEU A 126 -6.28 12.67 -2.87
C LEU A 126 -6.64 11.85 -1.61
N PRO A 127 -7.59 10.90 -1.73
CA PRO A 127 -7.88 9.98 -0.65
C PRO A 127 -6.64 9.23 -0.17
N HIS A 128 -6.64 8.85 1.11
CA HIS A 128 -5.55 8.11 1.72
C HIS A 128 -5.20 6.85 0.90
N GLY A 129 -3.91 6.59 0.70
CA GLY A 129 -3.38 5.56 -0.20
C GLY A 129 -3.30 6.03 -1.65
N ASP A 130 -4.38 6.60 -2.19
CA ASP A 130 -4.41 7.11 -3.58
C ASP A 130 -3.41 8.26 -3.75
N GLY A 131 -3.26 9.12 -2.74
CA GLY A 131 -2.24 10.19 -2.70
C GLY A 131 -0.81 9.66 -2.73
N SER A 132 -0.49 8.69 -1.87
CA SER A 132 0.83 8.04 -1.87
C SER A 132 1.14 7.40 -3.22
N GLY A 133 0.16 6.73 -3.83
CA GLY A 133 0.33 6.08 -5.14
C GLY A 133 0.53 7.08 -6.29
N ALA A 134 -0.22 8.19 -6.30
CA ALA A 134 -0.06 9.26 -7.27
C ALA A 134 1.33 9.92 -7.15
N TRP A 135 1.75 10.22 -5.93
CA TRP A 135 3.07 10.81 -5.68
C TRP A 135 4.20 9.90 -6.14
N LEU A 136 4.16 8.61 -5.77
CA LEU A 136 5.16 7.63 -6.20
C LEU A 136 5.23 7.48 -7.72
N SER A 137 4.08 7.48 -8.40
CA SER A 137 4.03 7.44 -9.86
C SER A 137 4.70 8.66 -10.50
N ALA A 138 4.40 9.85 -9.98
CA ALA A 138 4.99 11.10 -10.46
C ALA A 138 6.51 11.17 -10.21
N HIS A 139 7.02 10.43 -9.21
CA HIS A 139 8.44 10.38 -8.86
C HIS A 139 9.17 9.15 -9.45
N GLY A 140 8.59 8.49 -10.46
CA GLY A 140 9.26 7.43 -11.23
C GLY A 140 9.10 6.01 -10.66
N TYR A 141 8.14 5.78 -9.76
CA TYR A 141 7.87 4.46 -9.15
C TYR A 141 6.42 3.97 -9.33
N PRO A 142 5.89 3.90 -10.56
CA PRO A 142 4.50 3.53 -10.81
C PRO A 142 4.15 2.10 -10.35
N GLU A 143 5.12 1.18 -10.27
CA GLU A 143 4.94 -0.19 -9.81
C GLU A 143 4.48 -0.25 -8.34
N LEU A 144 4.86 0.75 -7.53
CA LEU A 144 4.45 0.85 -6.13
C LEU A 144 3.04 1.39 -5.96
N ALA A 145 2.50 2.08 -6.96
CA ALA A 145 1.28 2.86 -6.81
C ALA A 145 0.07 2.01 -6.40
N ARG A 146 -0.12 0.86 -7.05
CA ARG A 146 -1.28 0.00 -6.81
C ARG A 146 -1.22 -0.73 -5.44
N PRO A 147 -0.09 -1.35 -5.04
CA PRO A 147 0.08 -1.89 -3.69
C PRO A 147 -0.15 -0.87 -2.59
N VAL A 148 0.37 0.35 -2.78
CA VAL A 148 0.23 1.43 -1.82
C VAL A 148 -1.21 1.95 -1.79
N ALA A 149 -1.84 2.22 -2.93
CA ALA A 149 -3.20 2.75 -2.95
C ALA A 149 -4.22 1.85 -2.25
N SER A 150 -4.00 0.54 -2.26
CA SER A 150 -4.98 -0.44 -1.79
C SER A 150 -4.87 -0.83 -0.32
N HIS A 151 -3.88 -0.31 0.39
CA HIS A 151 -3.69 -0.62 1.80
C HIS A 151 -4.81 -0.13 2.75
N PRO A 152 -5.48 1.03 2.55
CA PRO A 152 -6.31 1.62 3.60
C PRO A 152 -7.46 0.72 4.04
N VAL A 153 -7.75 0.72 5.34
CA VAL A 153 -8.89 -0.03 5.91
C VAL A 153 -10.25 0.45 5.36
N THR A 154 -10.34 1.72 4.91
CA THR A 154 -11.54 2.26 4.24
C THR A 154 -11.90 1.53 2.97
N ARG A 155 -10.91 0.97 2.26
CA ARG A 155 -11.12 0.13 1.09
C ARG A 155 -11.88 -1.15 1.42
N LEU A 156 -11.87 -1.57 2.69
CA LEU A 156 -12.65 -2.74 3.13
C LEU A 156 -14.13 -2.43 3.32
N VAL A 157 -14.57 -1.18 3.46
CA VAL A 157 -16.00 -0.85 3.59
C VAL A 157 -16.61 -0.37 2.27
N ASP A 158 -15.80 0.15 1.35
CA ASP A 158 -16.23 0.47 -0.01
C ASP A 158 -16.57 -0.81 -0.78
N GLY A 159 -17.87 -1.05 -1.00
CA GLY A 159 -18.36 -2.30 -1.60
C GLY A 159 -17.81 -2.59 -2.99
N GLU A 160 -17.77 -1.59 -3.88
CA GLU A 160 -17.32 -1.79 -5.26
C GLU A 160 -15.79 -1.87 -5.33
N ARG A 161 -15.08 -0.94 -4.68
CA ARG A 161 -13.62 -0.96 -4.67
C ARG A 161 -13.09 -2.24 -4.02
N TYR A 162 -13.71 -2.68 -2.92
CA TYR A 162 -13.36 -3.96 -2.28
C TYR A 162 -13.57 -5.14 -3.23
N ARG A 163 -14.75 -5.26 -3.86
CA ARG A 163 -15.04 -6.39 -4.76
C ARG A 163 -14.02 -6.47 -5.88
N ARG A 164 -13.78 -5.37 -6.59
CA ARG A 164 -12.81 -5.31 -7.68
C ARG A 164 -11.39 -5.63 -7.18
N TRP A 165 -10.95 -5.02 -6.09
CA TRP A 165 -9.63 -5.29 -5.54
C TRP A 165 -9.48 -6.75 -5.10
N SER A 166 -10.42 -7.28 -4.31
CA SER A 166 -10.36 -8.65 -3.78
C SER A 166 -10.24 -9.71 -4.88
N ALA A 167 -10.92 -9.51 -6.02
CA ALA A 167 -10.90 -10.40 -7.17
C ALA A 167 -9.56 -10.40 -7.92
N PHE A 168 -8.89 -9.25 -8.03
CA PHE A 168 -7.74 -9.07 -8.93
C PHE A 168 -6.44 -8.64 -8.24
N ALA A 169 -6.44 -8.47 -6.91
CA ALA A 169 -5.25 -8.09 -6.15
C ALA A 169 -4.14 -9.12 -6.37
N SER A 170 -2.92 -8.63 -6.58
CA SER A 170 -1.73 -9.46 -6.55
C SER A 170 -1.46 -9.97 -5.14
N ARG A 171 -0.53 -10.93 -5.01
CA ARG A 171 -0.10 -11.42 -3.71
C ARG A 171 0.58 -10.30 -2.91
N GLU A 172 1.36 -9.44 -3.57
CA GLU A 172 2.05 -8.29 -2.99
C GLU A 172 1.07 -7.26 -2.43
N GLU A 173 0.02 -6.92 -3.18
CA GLU A 173 -1.04 -6.01 -2.71
C GLU A 173 -1.70 -6.54 -1.44
N ARG A 174 -2.00 -7.85 -1.39
CA ARG A 174 -2.61 -8.48 -0.21
C ARG A 174 -1.67 -8.48 0.99
N ILE A 175 -0.37 -8.76 0.79
CA ILE A 175 0.63 -8.72 1.87
C ILE A 175 0.74 -7.31 2.45
N VAL A 176 0.86 -6.27 1.61
CA VAL A 176 0.99 -4.87 2.07
C VAL A 176 -0.26 -4.45 2.83
N ALA A 177 -1.44 -4.71 2.27
CA ALA A 177 -2.70 -4.37 2.90
C ALA A 177 -2.93 -5.10 4.23
N TYR A 178 -2.48 -6.35 4.36
CA TYR A 178 -2.55 -7.10 5.61
C TYR A 178 -1.53 -6.60 6.65
N ALA A 179 -0.29 -6.36 6.23
CA ALA A 179 0.78 -5.91 7.11
C ALA A 179 0.46 -4.57 7.80
N ASP A 180 -0.13 -3.61 7.08
CA ASP A 180 -0.63 -2.34 7.66
C ASP A 180 -1.69 -2.59 8.76
N LYS A 181 -2.62 -3.51 8.48
CA LYS A 181 -3.66 -3.86 9.44
C LYS A 181 -3.08 -4.57 10.66
N ARG A 182 -1.96 -5.28 10.53
CA ARG A 182 -1.24 -5.97 11.60
C ARG A 182 -0.21 -5.15 12.34
N ALA A 183 0.04 -3.91 11.92
CA ALA A 183 1.06 -3.09 12.57
C ALA A 183 0.56 -1.66 12.82
N GLY A 184 0.34 -1.31 14.08
CA GLY A 184 0.17 0.09 14.48
C GLY A 184 1.52 0.77 14.61
N GLN A 185 2.09 0.80 15.80
CA GLN A 185 3.49 1.20 16.00
C GLN A 185 4.41 -0.01 16.23
N ARG A 186 3.79 -1.18 16.39
CA ARG A 186 4.37 -2.50 16.62
C ARG A 186 3.43 -3.53 16.00
N LEU A 187 3.89 -4.78 15.91
CA LEU A 187 3.02 -5.89 15.56
C LEU A 187 1.91 -6.03 16.62
N GLU A 188 0.68 -6.16 16.15
CA GLU A 188 -0.54 -6.26 16.96
C GLU A 188 -1.49 -7.27 16.32
N SER A 189 -2.37 -7.87 17.12
CA SER A 189 -3.42 -8.72 16.57
C SER A 189 -4.47 -7.92 15.81
N MET A 190 -5.20 -8.56 14.89
CA MET A 190 -6.30 -7.90 14.19
C MET A 190 -7.33 -7.34 15.18
N ALA A 191 -7.66 -8.10 16.23
CA ALA A 191 -8.56 -7.65 17.29
C ALA A 191 -8.05 -6.39 18.01
N GLN A 192 -6.77 -6.35 18.38
CA GLN A 192 -6.16 -5.17 19.00
C GLN A 192 -6.22 -3.94 18.08
N ARG A 193 -6.04 -4.14 16.77
CA ARG A 193 -6.02 -3.08 15.77
C ARG A 193 -7.40 -2.47 15.56
N PHE A 194 -8.44 -3.29 15.44
CA PHE A 194 -9.82 -2.81 15.41
C PHE A 194 -10.21 -2.09 16.71
N ALA A 195 -9.88 -2.63 17.88
CA ALA A 195 -10.14 -1.96 19.16
C ALA A 195 -9.43 -0.59 19.24
N SER A 196 -8.22 -0.47 18.69
CA SER A 196 -7.49 0.80 18.61
C SER A 196 -8.13 1.80 17.65
N TRP A 197 -8.65 1.36 16.49
CA TRP A 197 -9.38 2.23 15.57
C TRP A 197 -10.69 2.72 16.18
N GLU A 198 -11.46 1.83 16.82
CA GLU A 198 -12.73 2.17 17.48
C GLU A 198 -12.53 3.23 18.58
N ARG A 199 -11.47 3.10 19.40
CA ARG A 199 -11.16 4.12 20.43
C ARG A 199 -10.76 5.48 19.84
N ARG A 200 -10.06 5.48 18.71
CA ARG A 200 -9.57 6.73 18.08
C ARG A 200 -10.63 7.42 17.23
N TYR A 201 -11.58 6.65 16.69
CA TYR A 201 -12.61 7.12 15.76
C TYR A 201 -13.97 6.52 16.13
N PRO A 202 -14.56 6.89 17.29
CA PRO A 202 -15.82 6.31 17.75
C PRO A 202 -16.97 6.49 16.75
N ASP A 203 -17.00 7.64 16.08
CA ASP A 203 -18.00 8.02 15.07
C ASP A 203 -17.52 7.78 13.63
N GLY A 204 -16.39 7.08 13.45
CA GLY A 204 -15.77 6.92 12.13
C GLY A 204 -16.56 5.98 11.21
N TRP A 205 -17.29 5.02 11.76
CA TRP A 205 -18.05 3.99 11.04
C TRP A 205 -19.33 3.62 11.78
N SER A 206 -20.35 3.20 11.03
CA SER A 206 -21.52 2.53 11.61
C SER A 206 -21.14 1.17 12.20
N ALA A 207 -22.02 0.60 13.05
CA ALA A 207 -21.80 -0.75 13.58
C ALA A 207 -21.75 -1.82 12.46
N GLU A 208 -22.50 -1.61 11.37
CA GLU A 208 -22.49 -2.49 10.21
C GLU A 208 -21.16 -2.38 9.43
N GLU A 209 -20.70 -1.16 9.16
CA GLU A 209 -19.41 -0.92 8.50
C GLU A 209 -18.25 -1.50 9.31
N ARG A 210 -18.27 -1.38 10.65
CA ARG A 210 -17.29 -2.02 11.54
C ARG A 210 -17.27 -3.54 11.39
N ARG A 211 -18.45 -4.18 11.43
CA ARG A 211 -18.57 -5.63 11.26
C ARG A 211 -18.08 -6.08 9.88
N LEU A 212 -18.45 -5.33 8.83
CA LEU A 212 -18.05 -5.62 7.45
C LEU A 212 -16.52 -5.48 7.26
N ALA A 213 -15.93 -4.39 7.77
CA ALA A 213 -14.50 -4.14 7.73
C ALA A 213 -13.74 -5.27 8.44
N ARG A 214 -14.19 -5.67 9.63
CA ARG A 214 -13.61 -6.77 10.41
C ARG A 214 -13.65 -8.08 9.65
N ALA A 215 -14.83 -8.48 9.17
CA ALA A 215 -14.98 -9.74 8.43
C ALA A 215 -14.09 -9.78 7.17
N ARG A 216 -13.95 -8.67 6.45
CA ARG A 216 -13.09 -8.57 5.26
C ARG A 216 -11.60 -8.56 5.62
N ALA A 217 -11.22 -7.95 6.74
CA ALA A 217 -9.85 -7.99 7.25
C ALA A 217 -9.45 -9.39 7.70
N GLU A 218 -10.35 -10.13 8.34
CA GLU A 218 -10.14 -11.52 8.78
C GLU A 218 -10.03 -12.48 7.57
N ARG A 219 -10.80 -12.25 6.50
CA ARG A 219 -10.61 -12.98 5.23
C ARG A 219 -9.23 -12.73 4.61
N LEU A 220 -8.78 -11.47 4.64
CA LEU A 220 -7.44 -11.10 4.17
C LEU A 220 -6.35 -11.75 5.05
N GLU A 221 -6.55 -11.78 6.36
CA GLU A 221 -5.67 -12.47 7.31
C GLU A 221 -5.57 -13.96 6.99
N ALA A 222 -6.71 -14.63 6.80
CA ALA A 222 -6.75 -16.05 6.45
C ALA A 222 -6.01 -16.35 5.13
N ASP A 223 -6.24 -15.56 4.08
CA ASP A 223 -5.55 -15.74 2.79
C ASP A 223 -4.04 -15.55 2.90
N VAL A 224 -3.57 -14.47 3.53
CA VAL A 224 -2.13 -14.18 3.62
C VAL A 224 -1.42 -15.16 4.56
N CYS A 225 -2.02 -15.50 5.70
CA CYS A 225 -1.45 -16.48 6.64
C CYS A 225 -1.42 -17.90 6.04
N SER A 226 -2.46 -18.30 5.32
CA SER A 226 -2.49 -19.59 4.60
C SER A 226 -1.38 -19.67 3.54
N ALA A 227 -1.21 -18.62 2.73
CA ALA A 227 -0.13 -18.54 1.76
C ALA A 227 1.26 -18.60 2.44
N ALA A 228 1.42 -17.97 3.60
CA ALA A 228 2.65 -17.98 4.37
C ALA A 228 2.86 -19.28 5.17
N GLY A 229 1.84 -20.15 5.28
CA GLY A 229 1.91 -21.38 6.06
C GLY A 229 2.10 -21.15 7.55
N VAL A 230 1.42 -20.16 8.10
CA VAL A 230 1.54 -19.75 9.51
C VAL A 230 0.16 -19.46 10.08
N ARG A 231 0.02 -19.50 11.41
CA ARG A 231 -1.18 -19.02 12.08
C ARG A 231 -1.07 -17.50 12.34
N PRO A 232 -2.18 -16.76 12.49
CA PRO A 232 -2.17 -15.31 12.78
C PRO A 232 -1.34 -14.88 14.01
N GLU A 233 -1.21 -15.76 15.00
CA GLU A 233 -0.40 -15.61 16.21
C GLU A 233 1.11 -15.78 15.96
N ASP A 234 1.48 -16.53 14.92
CA ASP A 234 2.87 -16.80 14.57
C ASP A 234 3.46 -15.73 13.63
N VAL A 235 2.65 -14.74 13.23
CA VAL A 235 3.11 -13.65 12.37
C VAL A 235 4.26 -12.91 13.03
N GLY A 236 5.39 -12.81 12.33
CA GLY A 236 6.61 -12.22 12.84
C GLY A 236 7.00 -10.89 12.20
N ARG A 237 8.23 -10.45 12.51
CA ARG A 237 8.89 -9.30 11.90
C ARG A 237 10.27 -9.72 11.39
N LEU A 238 10.62 -9.27 10.20
CA LEU A 238 11.97 -9.39 9.66
C LEU A 238 12.66 -8.04 9.80
N ARG A 239 13.59 -7.91 10.74
CA ARG A 239 14.27 -6.63 11.02
C ARG A 239 15.22 -6.25 9.88
N TRP A 240 14.81 -5.29 9.06
CA TRP A 240 15.64 -4.73 7.99
C TRP A 240 15.65 -3.20 7.96
N THR A 241 14.61 -2.56 8.51
CA THR A 241 14.35 -1.13 8.30
C THR A 241 15.38 -0.24 9.00
N SER A 242 15.85 -0.62 10.19
CA SER A 242 16.88 0.14 10.92
C SER A 242 18.17 0.25 10.11
N ALA A 243 18.63 -0.85 9.53
CA ALA A 243 19.85 -0.88 8.72
C ALA A 243 19.68 -0.03 7.45
N ALA A 244 18.54 -0.15 6.77
CA ALA A 244 18.25 0.64 5.58
C ALA A 244 18.15 2.16 5.86
N ILE A 245 17.50 2.56 6.95
CA ILE A 245 17.39 3.96 7.38
C ILE A 245 18.76 4.52 7.78
N CYS A 246 19.58 3.74 8.49
CA CYS A 246 20.95 4.11 8.84
C CYS A 246 21.77 4.37 7.58
N ALA A 247 21.78 3.41 6.64
CA ALA A 247 22.47 3.55 5.37
C ALA A 247 21.95 4.72 4.51
N ALA A 248 20.64 4.98 4.52
CA ALA A 248 20.03 6.10 3.81
C ALA A 248 20.54 7.45 4.33
N ARG A 249 20.71 7.62 5.65
CA ARG A 249 21.24 8.84 6.27
C ARG A 249 22.72 9.06 5.99
N HIS A 250 23.54 8.01 6.08
CA HIS A 250 24.99 8.12 5.89
C HIS A 250 25.42 8.15 4.42
N GLY A 251 24.59 7.62 3.52
CA GLY A 251 24.85 7.65 2.08
C GLY A 251 24.66 9.02 1.41
N SER A 252 24.10 10.01 2.10
CA SER A 252 23.96 11.39 1.60
C SER A 252 25.18 12.29 1.86
N VAL A 253 26.22 11.81 2.57
CA VAL A 253 27.40 12.62 2.97
C VAL A 253 28.58 12.47 1.98
N ARG A 254 28.32 12.05 0.73
CA ARG A 254 29.33 12.12 -0.34
C ARG A 254 28.77 12.96 -1.48
N GLY A 255 28.90 14.27 -1.32
CA GLY A 255 28.76 15.30 -2.34
C GLY A 255 29.86 16.31 -2.10
#